data_AF-A0A3M2A3F3-F1
#
_entry.id   AF-A0A3M2A3F3-F1
#
_cell.length_a   1.000
_cell.length_b   1.000
_cell.length_c   1.000
_cell.angle_alpha   90.00
_cell.angle_beta   90.00
_cell.angle_gamma   90.00
#
_symmetry.space_group_name_H-M   'P 1'
#
loop_
_entity.id
_entity.type
_entity.pdbx_description
1 polymer ?
#
loop_
_entity_poly.entity_id
_entity_poly.type
_entity_poly.pdbx_seq_one_letter_code
_entity_poly.pdbx_strand_id
1 'polypeptide(L)'
;MTSIVELREMSDDKLRELLENAREEMFNLRFQVAYARLEDYSRLKHVRREIARLETVLHMRELAREAALAEPEIASALAGKDWQANVRFSYEDSAWQVEFVDEKGNELAKALVDLNKKRPKGRRTRRMKQQPRLVTSYEIAG
;
A
#
# COMPACT_ATOMS: atom_id res chain seq x y z
N MET A 1 -16.50 7.31 9.88
CA MET A 1 -15.84 6.85 8.64
C MET A 1 -14.38 7.17 8.78
N THR A 2 -13.53 6.15 8.86
CA THR A 2 -12.09 6.32 9.08
C THR A 2 -11.46 7.07 7.92
N SER A 3 -10.62 8.05 8.24
CA SER A 3 -9.91 8.88 7.27
C SER A 3 -8.75 8.09 6.64
N ILE A 4 -8.33 8.49 5.44
CA ILE A 4 -7.20 7.82 4.78
C ILE A 4 -5.89 8.00 5.55
N VAL A 5 -5.76 9.10 6.30
CA VAL A 5 -4.59 9.42 7.11
C VAL A 5 -4.44 8.39 8.23
N GLU A 6 -5.51 8.17 8.99
CA GLU A 6 -5.56 7.17 10.07
C GLU A 6 -5.23 5.76 9.55
N LEU A 7 -5.79 5.37 8.39
CA LEU A 7 -5.50 4.05 7.81
C LEU A 7 -4.01 3.87 7.44
N ARG A 8 -3.34 4.94 7.01
CA ARG A 8 -1.91 4.88 6.65
C ARG A 8 -1.00 4.73 7.86
N GLU A 9 -1.46 5.09 9.05
CA GLU A 9 -0.70 5.00 10.30
C GLU A 9 -0.86 3.65 11.02
N MET A 10 -1.90 2.88 10.68
CA MET A 10 -2.16 1.55 11.24
C MET A 10 -1.15 0.49 10.75
N SER A 11 -0.97 -0.58 11.53
CA SER A 11 -0.20 -1.76 11.12
C SER A 11 -0.91 -2.54 10.02
N ASP A 12 -0.16 -3.33 9.25
CA ASP A 12 -0.72 -4.21 8.21
C ASP A 12 -1.74 -5.20 8.78
N ASP A 13 -1.43 -5.79 9.94
CA ASP A 13 -2.32 -6.75 10.59
C ASP A 13 -3.63 -6.10 11.01
N LYS A 14 -3.58 -4.87 11.54
CA LYS A 14 -4.79 -4.14 11.90
C LYS A 14 -5.62 -3.77 10.68
N LEU A 15 -4.98 -3.39 9.58
CA LEU A 15 -5.67 -3.11 8.31
C LEU A 15 -6.36 -4.35 7.75
N ARG A 16 -5.73 -5.53 7.83
CA ARG A 16 -6.31 -6.81 7.41
C ARG A 16 -7.50 -7.21 8.28
N GLU A 17 -7.36 -7.09 9.60
CA GLU A 17 -8.45 -7.34 10.54
C GLU A 17 -9.67 -6.44 10.26
N LEU A 18 -9.44 -5.13 10.06
CA LEU A 18 -10.51 -4.20 9.70
C LEU A 18 -11.16 -4.53 8.33
N LEU A 19 -10.36 -5.00 7.37
CA LEU A 19 -10.86 -5.41 6.05
C LEU A 19 -11.75 -6.65 6.15
N GLU A 20 -11.38 -7.64 6.97
CA GLU A 20 -12.20 -8.83 7.21
C GLU A 20 -13.52 -8.46 7.88
N ASN A 21 -13.48 -7.65 8.93
CA ASN A 21 -14.67 -7.15 9.62
C ASN A 21 -15.61 -6.39 8.65
N ALA A 22 -15.08 -5.52 7.80
CA ALA A 22 -15.87 -4.78 6.83
C ALA A 22 -16.49 -5.70 5.75
N ARG A 23 -15.79 -6.76 5.35
CA ARG A 23 -16.31 -7.76 4.40
C ARG A 23 -17.42 -8.61 5.02
N GLU A 24 -17.28 -9.01 6.28
CA GLU A 24 -18.32 -9.70 7.02
C GLU A 24 -19.58 -8.82 7.17
N GLU A 25 -19.39 -7.54 7.50
CA GLU A 25 -20.50 -6.60 7.57
C GLU A 25 -21.20 -6.46 6.20
N MET A 26 -20.44 -6.29 5.12
CA MET A 26 -20.99 -6.23 3.76
C MET A 26 -21.78 -7.50 3.41
N PHE A 27 -21.28 -8.67 3.80
CA PHE A 27 -21.98 -9.95 3.62
C PHE A 27 -23.32 -9.91 4.36
N ASN A 28 -23.32 -9.60 5.65
CA ASN A 28 -24.53 -9.50 6.48
C ASN A 28 -25.56 -8.51 5.91
N LEU A 29 -25.12 -7.33 5.46
CA LEU A 29 -25.98 -6.33 4.83
C LEU A 29 -26.61 -6.87 3.53
N ARG A 30 -25.86 -7.61 2.70
CA ARG A 30 -26.40 -8.23 1.49
C ARG A 30 -27.46 -9.30 1.80
N PHE A 31 -27.31 -10.07 2.89
CA PHE A 31 -28.40 -10.95 3.34
C PHE A 31 -29.63 -10.15 3.75
N GLN A 32 -29.48 -9.08 4.51
CA GLN A 32 -30.61 -8.25 4.92
C GLN A 32 -31.35 -7.65 3.72
N VAL A 33 -30.64 -7.26 2.66
CA VAL A 33 -31.24 -6.83 1.38
C VAL A 33 -32.04 -7.98 0.74
N ALA A 34 -31.47 -9.18 0.66
CA ALA A 34 -32.14 -10.33 0.05
C ALA A 34 -33.44 -10.71 0.79
N TYR A 35 -33.47 -10.56 2.11
CA TYR A 35 -34.66 -10.76 2.95
C TYR A 35 -35.59 -9.53 3.04
N ALA A 36 -35.31 -8.45 2.29
CA ALA A 36 -36.08 -7.20 2.32
C ALA A 36 -36.28 -6.61 3.73
N ARG A 37 -35.30 -6.79 4.63
CA ARG A 37 -35.34 -6.33 6.04
C ARG A 37 -34.31 -5.27 6.37
N LEU A 38 -33.60 -4.75 5.37
CA LEU A 38 -32.58 -3.73 5.60
C LEU A 38 -33.26 -2.36 5.81
N GLU A 39 -32.99 -1.74 6.95
CA GLU A 39 -33.50 -0.41 7.29
C GLU A 39 -32.66 0.72 6.67
N ASP A 40 -31.33 0.60 6.70
CA ASP A 40 -30.41 1.62 6.19
C ASP A 40 -29.60 1.16 4.98
N TYR A 41 -30.07 1.52 3.77
CA TYR A 41 -29.37 1.26 2.52
C TYR A 41 -28.13 2.13 2.31
N SER A 42 -28.00 3.25 3.04
CA SER A 42 -26.82 4.11 2.93
C SER A 42 -25.57 3.39 3.44
N ARG A 43 -25.73 2.52 4.46
CA ARG A 43 -24.65 1.73 5.05
C ARG A 43 -23.90 0.88 4.04
N LEU A 44 -24.59 0.26 3.07
CA LEU A 44 -23.96 -0.49 1.97
C LEU A 44 -22.91 0.34 1.22
N LYS A 45 -23.23 1.61 0.92
CA LYS A 45 -22.32 2.52 0.22
C LYS A 45 -21.13 2.90 1.09
N HIS A 46 -21.35 3.06 2.40
CA HIS A 46 -20.29 3.37 3.36
C HIS A 46 -19.31 2.19 3.48
N VAL A 47 -19.80 0.98 3.75
CA VAL A 47 -18.97 -0.22 3.90
C VAL A 47 -18.22 -0.54 2.61
N ARG A 48 -18.87 -0.38 1.43
CA ARG A 48 -18.17 -0.57 0.14
C ARG A 48 -16.98 0.39 -0.04
N ARG A 49 -17.16 1.66 0.36
CA ARG A 49 -16.10 2.67 0.29
C ARG A 49 -14.99 2.40 1.31
N GLU A 50 -15.34 1.88 2.48
CA GLU A 50 -14.40 1.50 3.51
C GLU A 50 -13.51 0.33 3.06
N ILE A 51 -14.10 -0.75 2.55
CA ILE A 51 -13.38 -1.87 1.92
C ILE A 51 -12.42 -1.35 0.84
N ALA A 52 -12.92 -0.53 -0.09
CA ALA A 52 -12.09 0.00 -1.17
C ALA A 52 -10.90 0.84 -0.66
N ARG A 53 -11.07 1.62 0.41
CA ARG A 53 -9.97 2.40 1.01
C ARG A 53 -8.93 1.49 1.67
N LEU A 54 -9.38 0.50 2.45
CA LEU A 54 -8.50 -0.48 3.10
C LEU A 54 -7.67 -1.25 2.08
N GLU A 55 -8.33 -1.79 1.05
CA GLU A 55 -7.65 -2.47 -0.06
C GLU A 55 -6.67 -1.55 -0.79
N THR A 56 -7.04 -0.29 -1.01
CA THR A 56 -6.15 0.68 -1.67
C THR A 56 -4.89 0.93 -0.85
N VAL A 57 -4.98 1.08 0.48
CA VAL A 57 -3.80 1.32 1.34
C VAL A 57 -2.87 0.11 1.34
N LEU A 58 -3.43 -1.09 1.53
CA LEU A 58 -2.65 -2.34 1.49
C LEU A 58 -1.95 -2.52 0.14
N HIS A 59 -2.66 -2.26 -0.96
CA HIS A 59 -2.10 -2.37 -2.29
C HIS A 59 -1.02 -1.31 -2.56
N MET A 60 -1.18 -0.07 -2.07
CA MET A 60 -0.13 0.94 -2.17
C MET A 60 1.13 0.53 -1.42
N ARG A 61 1.00 -0.10 -0.24
CA ARG A 61 2.16 -0.62 0.51
C ARG A 61 2.90 -1.70 -0.27
N GLU A 62 2.15 -2.62 -0.88
CA GLU A 62 2.69 -3.67 -1.74
C GLU A 62 3.43 -3.08 -2.95
N LEU A 63 2.81 -2.15 -3.69
CA LEU A 63 3.44 -1.49 -4.83
C LEU A 63 4.70 -0.71 -4.44
N ALA A 64 4.70 -0.07 -3.27
CA ALA A 64 5.90 0.63 -2.78
C ALA A 64 7.05 -0.35 -2.52
N ARG A 65 6.75 -1.49 -1.86
CA ARG A 65 7.72 -2.56 -1.61
C ARG A 65 8.27 -3.14 -2.92
N GLU A 66 7.40 -3.47 -3.88
CA GLU A 66 7.80 -3.99 -5.19
C GLU A 66 8.69 -3.00 -5.94
N ALA A 67 8.32 -1.71 -5.93
CA ALA A 67 9.10 -0.66 -6.57
C ALA A 67 10.48 -0.48 -5.94
N ALA A 68 10.59 -0.61 -4.61
CA ALA A 68 11.89 -0.58 -3.92
C ALA A 68 12.76 -1.81 -4.26
N LEU A 69 12.15 -3.01 -4.32
CA LEU A 69 12.84 -4.25 -4.72
C LEU A 69 13.28 -4.24 -6.19
N ALA A 70 12.60 -3.48 -7.05
CA ALA A 70 12.96 -3.36 -8.46
C ALA A 70 14.26 -2.57 -8.68
N GLU A 71 14.75 -1.82 -7.68
CA GLU A 71 16.05 -1.17 -7.79
C GLU A 71 17.18 -2.18 -7.58
N PRO A 72 18.13 -2.27 -8.54
CA PRO A 72 19.11 -3.36 -8.58
C PRO A 72 20.08 -3.32 -7.39
N GLU A 73 20.39 -2.13 -6.87
CA GLU A 73 21.32 -1.99 -5.75
C GLU A 73 20.70 -2.50 -4.44
N ILE A 74 19.42 -2.18 -4.19
CA ILE A 74 18.66 -2.75 -3.06
C ILE A 74 18.53 -4.26 -3.22
N ALA A 75 18.16 -4.74 -4.41
CA ALA A 75 18.04 -6.17 -4.67
C ALA A 75 19.36 -6.92 -4.40
N SER A 76 20.50 -6.33 -4.77
CA SER A 76 21.82 -6.88 -4.50
C SER A 76 22.17 -6.90 -3.01
N ALA A 77 21.79 -5.86 -2.25
CA ALA A 77 22.04 -5.76 -0.81
C ALA A 77 21.24 -6.77 0.02
N LEU A 78 20.05 -7.16 -0.49
CA LEU A 78 19.15 -8.14 0.11
C LEU A 78 19.39 -9.58 -0.35
N ALA A 79 20.20 -9.79 -1.41
CA ALA A 79 20.41 -11.10 -1.99
C ALA A 79 21.04 -12.08 -0.98
N GLY A 80 20.35 -13.20 -0.74
CA GLY A 80 20.81 -14.26 0.16
C GLY A 80 20.66 -13.96 1.65
N LYS A 81 19.92 -12.91 2.03
CA LYS A 81 19.57 -12.60 3.42
C LYS A 81 18.08 -12.82 3.66
N ASP A 82 17.74 -13.17 4.90
CA ASP A 82 16.36 -13.13 5.38
C ASP A 82 16.04 -11.70 5.82
N TRP A 83 14.96 -11.13 5.28
CA TRP A 83 14.60 -9.74 5.52
C TRP A 83 13.09 -9.56 5.70
N GLN A 84 12.75 -8.53 6.47
CA GLN A 84 11.39 -8.02 6.60
C GLN A 84 11.33 -6.61 6.05
N ALA A 85 10.18 -6.22 5.51
CA ALA A 85 9.97 -4.89 4.96
C ALA A 85 8.92 -4.14 5.76
N ASN A 86 9.27 -2.97 6.26
CA ASN A 86 8.36 -2.03 6.90
C ASN A 86 8.04 -0.92 5.92
N VAL A 87 6.74 -0.70 5.67
CA VAL A 87 6.28 0.30 4.70
C VAL A 87 5.43 1.34 5.40
N ARG A 88 5.88 2.59 5.39
CA ARG A 88 5.18 3.73 5.99
C ARG A 88 5.08 4.87 5.00
N PHE A 89 4.01 5.66 5.09
CA PHE A 89 3.91 6.89 4.31
C PHE A 89 4.60 8.04 5.06
N SER A 90 5.57 8.71 4.42
CA SER A 90 6.15 9.98 4.89
C SER A 90 5.35 11.14 4.31
N TYR A 91 4.74 11.95 5.19
CA TYR A 91 4.01 13.15 4.76
C TYR A 91 4.94 14.31 4.42
N GLU A 92 6.11 14.39 5.05
CA GLU A 92 7.13 15.39 4.75
C GLU A 92 7.68 15.19 3.33
N ASP A 93 8.01 13.95 2.99
CA ASP A 93 8.54 13.60 1.66
C ASP A 93 7.44 13.33 0.62
N SER A 94 6.17 13.26 1.07
CA SER A 94 5.02 12.84 0.26
C SER A 94 5.24 11.52 -0.49
N ALA A 95 6.00 10.60 0.11
CA ALA A 95 6.45 9.35 -0.48
C ALA A 95 6.25 8.17 0.49
N TRP A 96 6.26 6.95 -0.05
CA TRP A 96 6.30 5.73 0.73
C TRP A 96 7.75 5.39 1.10
N GLN A 97 8.03 5.37 2.38
CA GLN A 97 9.29 4.91 2.93
C GLN A 97 9.22 3.39 3.13
N VAL A 98 10.13 2.68 2.47
CA VAL A 98 10.30 1.24 2.56
C VAL A 98 11.62 0.97 3.24
N GLU A 99 11.58 0.33 4.39
CA GLU A 99 12.75 -0.08 5.16
C GLU A 99 12.86 -1.59 5.17
N PHE A 100 14.03 -2.10 4.80
CA PHE A 100 14.36 -3.51 4.85
C PHE A 100 15.25 -3.76 6.05
N VAL A 101 14.83 -4.69 6.90
CA VAL A 101 15.54 -5.07 8.13
C VAL A 101 15.84 -6.56 8.14
N ASP A 102 16.99 -6.94 8.71
CA ASP A 102 17.38 -8.33 8.99
C ASP A 102 16.56 -8.92 10.16
N GLU A 103 16.66 -10.22 10.40
CA GLU A 103 16.02 -10.91 11.54
C GLU A 103 16.40 -10.30 12.90
N LYS A 104 17.58 -9.71 12.99
CA LYS A 104 18.09 -9.03 14.20
C LYS A 104 17.62 -7.58 14.33
N GLY A 105 16.83 -7.07 13.38
CA GLY A 105 16.35 -5.69 13.34
C GLY A 105 17.37 -4.68 12.83
N ASN A 106 18.49 -5.13 12.25
CA ASN A 106 19.47 -4.24 11.63
C ASN A 106 18.94 -3.77 10.27
N GLU A 107 19.04 -2.48 10.00
CA GLU A 107 18.69 -1.89 8.70
C GLU A 107 19.64 -2.42 7.61
N LEU A 108 19.08 -2.93 6.51
CA LEU A 108 19.81 -3.41 5.35
C LEU A 108 19.75 -2.40 4.20
N ALA A 109 18.57 -1.84 3.97
CA ALA A 109 18.33 -0.84 2.93
C ALA A 109 17.08 -0.02 3.25
N LYS A 110 17.03 1.18 2.69
CA LYS A 110 15.90 2.10 2.79
C LYS A 110 15.63 2.74 1.45
N ALA A 111 14.37 2.94 1.10
CA ALA A 111 13.96 3.57 -0.14
C ALA A 111 12.79 4.53 0.09
N LEU A 112 12.82 5.68 -0.59
CA LEU A 112 11.67 6.57 -0.74
C LEU A 112 11.03 6.35 -2.10
N VAL A 113 9.75 6.00 -2.11
CA VAL A 113 8.99 5.59 -3.29
C VAL A 113 7.80 6.52 -3.50
N ASP A 114 7.85 7.33 -4.55
CA ASP A 114 6.74 8.19 -4.96
C ASP A 114 5.82 7.46 -5.97
N LEU A 115 4.73 6.89 -5.44
CA LEU A 115 3.69 6.25 -6.25
C LEU A 115 2.79 7.25 -7.01
N ASN A 116 2.85 8.54 -6.69
CA ASN A 116 2.06 9.57 -7.37
C ASN A 116 2.74 10.13 -8.62
N LYS A 117 3.98 9.71 -8.90
CA LYS A 117 4.73 10.17 -10.06
C LYS A 117 3.96 9.87 -11.35
N LYS A 118 3.53 10.95 -12.03
CA LYS A 118 2.68 10.84 -13.22
C LYS A 118 3.37 10.01 -14.31
N ARG A 119 2.69 8.95 -14.77
CA ARG A 119 3.04 8.31 -16.05
C ARG A 119 2.92 9.36 -17.17
N PRO A 120 3.89 9.46 -18.08
CA PRO A 120 3.81 10.40 -19.18
C PRO A 120 2.58 10.06 -20.05
N LYS A 121 1.65 11.01 -20.17
CA LYS A 121 0.44 10.87 -20.99
C LYS A 121 0.72 11.33 -22.42
N GLY A 122 0.28 10.56 -23.42
CA GLY A 122 0.37 10.92 -24.84
C GLY A 122 0.82 9.78 -25.75
N ARG A 123 0.34 9.78 -27.00
CA ARG A 123 0.68 8.75 -28.01
C ARG A 123 2.17 8.78 -28.39
N ARG A 124 2.79 9.97 -28.38
CA ARG A 124 4.23 10.20 -28.65
C ARG A 124 5.13 9.72 -27.51
N THR A 125 4.72 9.93 -26.27
CA THR A 125 5.46 9.52 -25.06
C THR A 125 5.34 8.03 -24.77
N ARG A 126 4.28 7.35 -25.23
CA ARG A 126 4.14 5.88 -25.19
C ARG A 126 5.27 5.12 -25.93
N ARG A 127 5.95 5.77 -26.88
CA ARG A 127 7.13 5.19 -27.58
C ARG A 127 8.39 5.17 -26.71
N MET A 128 8.49 6.04 -25.70
CA MET A 128 9.52 5.95 -24.68
C MET A 128 9.12 4.81 -23.73
N LYS A 129 9.66 3.62 -23.98
CA LYS A 129 9.35 2.37 -23.26
C LYS A 129 9.81 2.34 -21.80
N GLN A 130 10.51 3.35 -21.31
CA GLN A 130 10.98 3.37 -19.92
C GLN A 130 9.83 3.79 -19.00
N GLN A 131 9.42 2.86 -18.13
CA GLN A 131 8.52 3.17 -17.03
C GLN A 131 9.14 4.27 -16.16
N PRO A 132 8.35 5.20 -15.61
CA PRO A 132 8.90 6.22 -14.72
C PRO A 132 9.54 5.54 -13.51
N ARG A 133 10.79 5.94 -13.16
CA ARG A 133 11.43 5.52 -11.91
C ARG A 133 10.61 6.05 -10.74
N LEU A 134 10.03 5.14 -9.95
CA LEU A 134 9.19 5.45 -8.78
C LEU A 134 10.02 5.66 -7.52
N VAL A 135 11.21 5.05 -7.44
CA VAL A 135 12.16 5.31 -6.35
C VAL A 135 12.80 6.67 -6.57
N THR A 136 12.70 7.53 -5.55
CA THR A 136 13.21 8.91 -5.57
C THR A 136 14.58 8.98 -4.91
N SER A 137 14.80 8.23 -3.84
CA SER A 137 16.09 8.04 -3.18
C SER A 137 16.15 6.64 -2.54
N TYR A 138 17.36 6.14 -2.35
CA TYR A 138 17.60 4.93 -1.58
C TYR A 138 18.94 5.01 -0.86
N GLU A 139 19.05 4.30 0.24
CA GLU A 139 20.25 4.17 1.08
C GLU A 139 20.47 2.69 1.37
N ILE A 140 21.73 2.25 1.34
CA ILE A 140 22.12 0.87 1.65
C ILE A 140 22.99 0.93 2.90
N ALA A 141 22.71 0.05 3.87
CA ALA A 141 23.56 -0.09 5.03
C ALA A 141 24.92 -0.67 4.59
N GLY A 142 25.99 0.07 4.86
CA GLY A 142 27.38 -0.27 4.48
C GLY A 142 28.02 -1.32 5.37
#